data_AF-A0A7W4AZS6-F1
#
_entry.id   AF-A0A7W4AZS6-F1
#
_cell.length_a   1.000
_cell.length_b   1.000
_cell.length_c   1.000
_cell.angle_alpha   90.00
_cell.angle_beta   90.00
_cell.angle_gamma   90.00
#
_symmetry.space_group_name_H-M   'P 1'
#
loop_
_entity.id
_entity.type
_entity.pdbx_description
1 polymer ?
#
loop_
_entity_poly.entity_id
_entity_poly.type
_entity_poly.pdbx_seq_one_letter_code
_entity_poly.pdbx_strand_id
1 'polypeptide(L)' 'MKIKIPKNVELKTLDNQIQFGCKSGFCGQCKSNLISGTVELIQTPIAILGTGEILACCCKSNSSIVIEQH' A
#
# COMPACT_ATOMS: atom_id res chain seq x y z
N MET A 1 0.61 1.46 12.70
CA MET A 1 0.92 2.93 12.78
C MET A 1 0.32 3.63 11.57
N LYS A 2 -0.26 4.83 11.72
CA LYS A 2 -0.83 5.58 10.58
C LYS A 2 0.25 6.34 9.81
N ILE A 3 0.31 6.13 8.49
CA ILE A 3 1.29 6.71 7.58
C ILE A 3 0.56 7.64 6.61
N LYS A 4 1.00 8.90 6.53
CA LYS A 4 0.44 9.90 5.61
C LYS A 4 1.29 9.96 4.35
N ILE A 5 0.67 9.79 3.18
CA ILE A 5 1.37 9.72 1.90
C ILE A 5 0.75 10.75 0.96
N PRO A 6 1.54 11.66 0.35
CA PRO A 6 1.01 12.65 -0.57
C PRO A 6 0.56 12.00 -1.88
N LYS A 7 -0.18 12.76 -2.70
CA LYS A 7 -0.62 12.33 -4.02
C LYS A 7 0.56 12.00 -4.94
N ASN A 8 0.36 11.05 -5.86
CA ASN A 8 1.27 10.68 -6.95
C ASN A 8 2.59 10.03 -6.48
N VAL A 9 2.54 9.23 -5.41
CA VAL A 9 3.68 8.48 -4.87
C VAL A 9 3.46 7.00 -5.06
N GLU A 10 4.47 6.30 -5.57
CA GLU A 10 4.49 4.83 -5.59
C GLU A 10 4.83 4.30 -4.20
N LEU A 11 3.89 3.61 -3.56
CA LEU A 11 4.02 3.21 -2.17
C LEU A 11 5.22 2.28 -1.95
N LYS A 12 5.59 1.47 -2.95
CA LYS A 12 6.76 0.56 -2.96
C LYS A 12 8.12 1.24 -2.73
N THR A 13 8.17 2.57 -2.82
CA THR A 13 9.38 3.40 -2.62
C THR A 13 9.55 3.90 -1.18
N LEU A 14 8.56 3.65 -0.31
CA LEU A 14 8.53 4.16 1.06
C LEU A 14 9.16 3.17 2.04
N ASP A 15 10.37 2.67 1.73
CA ASP A 15 11.08 1.67 2.54
C ASP A 15 11.31 2.11 4.00
N ASN A 16 11.38 3.43 4.25
CA ASN A 16 11.57 3.99 5.58
C ASN A 16 10.27 4.14 6.40
N GLN A 17 9.10 3.85 5.80
CA GLN A 17 7.80 4.04 6.44
C GLN A 17 6.96 2.77 6.44
N ILE A 18 7.13 1.91 5.43
CA ILE A 18 6.36 0.68 5.22
C ILE A 18 7.33 -0.49 5.20
N GLN A 19 7.01 -1.53 5.96
CA GLN A 19 7.73 -2.79 5.91
C GLN A 19 7.40 -3.53 4.62
N PHE A 20 8.43 -3.92 3.88
CA PHE A 20 8.29 -4.67 2.64
C PHE A 20 8.91 -6.05 2.76
N GLY A 21 8.34 -6.97 1.98
CA GLY A 21 8.90 -8.28 1.70
C GLY A 21 9.34 -8.40 0.25
N CYS A 22 8.63 -9.24 -0.50
CA CYS A 22 8.92 -9.54 -1.91
C CYS A 22 8.78 -8.35 -2.89
N LYS A 23 8.04 -7.30 -2.52
CA LYS A 23 7.60 -6.19 -3.40
C LYS A 23 6.88 -6.59 -4.70
N SER A 24 6.51 -7.86 -4.87
CA SER A 24 5.86 -8.40 -6.08
C SER A 24 4.38 -8.71 -5.90
N GLY A 25 3.79 -8.40 -4.75
CA GLY A 25 2.35 -8.60 -4.51
C GLY A 25 1.96 -10.03 -4.09
N PHE A 26 2.92 -10.88 -3.71
CA PHE A 26 2.67 -12.28 -3.35
C PHE A 26 2.77 -12.56 -1.83
N CYS A 27 3.76 -12.01 -1.12
CA CYS A 27 4.04 -12.42 0.28
C CYS A 27 3.13 -11.81 1.36
N GLY A 28 2.36 -10.77 1.04
CA GLY A 28 1.48 -10.09 2.01
C GLY A 28 2.17 -9.23 3.10
N GLN A 29 3.50 -9.18 3.22
CA GLN A 29 4.17 -8.40 4.28
C GLN A 29 3.91 -6.88 4.23
N CYS A 30 3.68 -6.32 3.04
CA CYS A 30 3.34 -4.91 2.87
C CYS A 30 1.82 -4.65 2.88
N LYS A 31 1.04 -5.57 3.46
CA LYS A 31 -0.40 -5.41 3.62
C LYS A 31 -0.69 -4.22 4.52
N SER A 32 -1.64 -3.38 4.12
CA SER A 32 -2.03 -2.19 4.87
C SER A 32 -3.50 -1.91 4.67
N ASN A 33 -4.14 -1.31 5.67
CA ASN A 33 -5.50 -0.80 5.55
C ASN A 33 -5.47 0.60 4.96
N LEU A 34 -6.26 0.85 3.92
CA LEU A 34 -6.47 2.20 3.39
C LEU A 34 -7.52 2.92 4.27
N ILE A 35 -7.06 3.85 5.09
CA ILE A 35 -7.91 4.58 6.05
C ILE A 35 -8.58 5.79 5.38
N SER A 36 -7.89 6.44 4.44
CA SER A 36 -8.41 7.63 3.74
C SER A 36 -7.76 7.80 2.37
N GLY A 37 -8.50 8.44 1.47
CA GLY A 37 -8.08 8.77 0.12
C GLY A 37 -8.22 7.60 -0.84
N THR A 38 -7.49 7.65 -1.95
CA THR A 38 -7.60 6.70 -3.05
C THR A 38 -6.23 6.30 -3.57
N VAL A 39 -6.12 5.02 -3.91
CA VAL A 39 -4.95 4.43 -4.56
C VAL A 39 -5.33 3.86 -5.90
N GLU A 40 -4.35 3.80 -6.79
CA GLU A 40 -4.41 3.10 -8.06
C GLU A 40 -3.55 1.83 -7.95
N LEU A 41 -4.04 0.72 -8.48
CA LEU A 41 -3.27 -0.52 -8.58
C LEU A 41 -2.33 -0.42 -9.78
N ILE A 42 -1.02 -0.40 -9.52
CA ILE A 42 0.01 -0.41 -10.58
C ILE A 42 0.44 -1.83 -10.94
N GLN A 43 0.12 -2.81 -10.09
CA GLN A 43 0.27 -4.23 -10.37
C GLN A 43 -0.85 -5.02 -9.68
N THR A 44 -1.31 -6.10 -10.30
CA THR A 44 -2.36 -6.94 -9.72
C THR A 44 -1.77 -7.79 -8.57
N PRO A 45 -2.25 -7.64 -7.32
CA PRO A 45 -1.81 -8.50 -6.23
C PRO A 45 -2.29 -9.95 -6.44
N ILE A 46 -1.45 -10.92 -6.09
CA ILE A 46 -1.80 -12.35 -6.14
C ILE A 46 -2.42 -12.77 -4.79
N ALA A 47 -2.04 -12.08 -3.71
CA ALA A 47 -2.60 -12.34 -2.39
C ALA A 47 -4.07 -11.90 -2.29
N ILE A 48 -4.87 -12.68 -1.56
CA ILE A 48 -6.25 -12.33 -1.22
C ILE A 48 -6.23 -11.14 -0.23
N LEU A 49 -6.96 -10.09 -0.58
CA LEU A 49 -7.13 -8.89 0.23
C LEU A 49 -8.54 -8.84 0.81
N GLY A 50 -8.64 -8.46 2.09
CA GLY A 50 -9.91 -8.13 2.72
C GLY A 50 -10.44 -6.77 2.28
N THR A 51 -11.67 -6.45 2.69
CA THR A 51 -12.29 -5.15 2.38
C THR A 51 -11.47 -4.01 2.97
N GLY A 52 -11.01 -3.10 2.11
CA GLY A 52 -10.19 -1.94 2.51
C GLY A 52 -8.71 -2.27 2.75
N GLU A 53 -8.29 -3.53 2.58
CA GLU A 53 -6.88 -3.91 2.58
C GLU A 53 -6.26 -3.67 1.20
N ILE A 54 -5.00 -3.25 1.20
CA ILE A 54 -4.17 -3.08 0.01
C ILE A 54 -2.80 -3.70 0.25
N LEU A 55 -2.08 -4.05 -0.83
CA LEU A 55 -0.64 -4.28 -0.76
C LEU A 55 0.07 -3.01 -1.19
N ALA A 56 0.80 -2.38 -0.28
CA ALA A 56 1.51 -1.13 -0.58
C ALA A 56 2.47 -1.27 -1.76
N CYS A 57 3.11 -2.44 -1.95
CA CYS A 57 4.01 -2.63 -3.09
C CYS A 57 3.28 -2.58 -4.45
N CYS A 58 1.96 -2.78 -4.45
CA CYS A 58 1.14 -2.83 -5.65
C CYS A 58 0.42 -1.53 -5.97
N CYS A 59 0.59 -0.49 -5.16
CA CYS A 59 -0.25 0.70 -5.20
C CYS A 59 0.54 1.98 -5.47
N LYS A 60 -0.13 2.94 -6.12
CA LYS A 60 0.28 4.33 -6.25
C LYS A 60 -0.81 5.23 -5.67
N SER A 61 -0.45 6.27 -4.94
CA SER A 61 -1.42 7.20 -4.37
C SER A 61 -2.03 8.09 -5.47
N ASN A 62 -3.35 8.02 -5.65
CA ASN A 62 -4.07 8.88 -6.61
C ASN A 62 -4.54 10.19 -5.95
N SER A 63 -4.62 10.21 -4.62
CA SER A 63 -4.84 11.39 -3.78
C SER A 63 -3.91 11.35 -2.56
N SER A 64 -3.97 12.35 -1.69
CA SER A 64 -3.32 12.24 -0.38
C SER A 64 -4.02 11.17 0.44
N ILE A 65 -3.28 10.15 0.86
CA ILE A 65 -3.83 8.98 1.54
C ILE A 65 -3.30 8.85 2.96
N VAL A 66 -4.05 8.09 3.76
CA VAL A 66 -3.60 7.58 5.05
C VAL A 66 -3.75 6.08 5.03
N ILE A 67 -2.67 5.37 5.35
CA ILE A 67 -2.68 3.92 5.48
C ILE A 67 -2.27 3.52 6.90
N GLU A 68 -2.69 2.32 7.31
CA GLU A 68 -2.23 1.70 8.55
C GLU A 68 -1.64 0.33 8.24
N GLN A 69 -0.35 0.16 8.53
CA GLN A 69 0.31 -1.14 8.42
C GLN A 69 0.23 -1.88 9.76
N HIS A 70 -0.10 -3.16 9.66
CA HIS A 70 -0.12 -4.15 10.76
C HIS A 70 1.23 -4.83 10.89
#